data_AF-A0A1Q8UHX4-F1
#
_entry.id   AF-A0A1Q8UHX4-F1
#
_cell.length_a   1.000
_cell.length_b   1.000
_cell.length_c   1.000
_cell.angle_alpha   90.00
_cell.angle_beta   90.00
_cell.angle_gamma   90.00
#
_symmetry.space_group_name_H-M   'P 1'
#
loop_
_entity.id
_entity.type
_entity.pdbx_description
1 polymer ?
#
loop_
_entity_poly.entity_id
_entity_poly.type
_entity_poly.pdbx_seq_one_letter_code
_entity_poly.pdbx_strand_id
1 'polypeptide(L)'
;MTGHPVDTEPVTGPAAEEPVTAEPLWLVAANVVRWRRYGDGGQELRPGTKSYRGGSKVHVVTTYGGMAHEELTTVGRGRHTGAYITIDMATRNLHTFRAVAVYSPAVLRRAAAFGVDGTWATREYAEELAALLARLAPRYREEHWRGAPHPVPCRCHDCLSPA
;
A
#
# COMPACT_ATOMS: atom_id res chain seq x y z
N MET A 1 53.11 -52.46 8.96
CA MET A 1 52.93 -51.00 9.12
C MET A 1 52.57 -50.42 7.76
N THR A 2 51.30 -50.49 7.39
CA THR A 2 50.78 -49.96 6.11
C THR A 2 49.83 -48.83 6.45
N GLY A 3 50.27 -47.59 6.21
CA GLY A 3 49.46 -46.39 6.36
C GLY A 3 48.53 -46.22 5.16
N HIS A 4 47.25 -45.99 5.44
CA HIS A 4 46.27 -45.50 4.47
C HIS A 4 46.55 -44.01 4.17
N PRO A 5 46.49 -43.56 2.90
CA PRO A 5 46.39 -42.13 2.62
C PRO A 5 44.96 -41.66 2.95
N VAL A 6 44.87 -40.60 3.74
CA VAL A 6 43.63 -39.85 3.98
C VAL A 6 43.44 -38.87 2.84
N ASP A 7 42.48 -39.15 1.96
CA ASP A 7 42.02 -38.21 0.94
C ASP A 7 41.36 -37.02 1.62
N THR A 8 41.96 -35.84 1.44
CA THR A 8 41.41 -34.58 1.95
C THR A 8 40.54 -33.98 0.85
N GLU A 9 39.22 -34.10 0.97
CA GLU A 9 38.29 -33.42 0.06
C GLU A 9 38.39 -31.89 0.21
N PRO A 10 38.32 -31.12 -0.89
CA PRO A 10 38.33 -29.67 -0.82
C PRO A 10 37.00 -29.17 -0.22
N VAL A 11 37.09 -28.40 0.86
CA VAL A 11 35.96 -27.66 1.41
C VAL A 11 35.55 -26.57 0.40
N THR A 12 34.42 -26.80 -0.25
CA THR A 12 33.71 -25.78 -1.04
C THR A 12 33.28 -24.65 -0.10
N GLY A 13 33.96 -23.50 -0.20
CA GLY A 13 33.56 -22.27 0.48
C GLY A 13 32.12 -21.87 0.09
N PRO A 14 31.43 -21.06 0.91
CA PRO A 14 30.05 -20.70 0.62
C PRO A 14 30.02 -19.99 -0.73
N ALA A 15 29.18 -20.52 -1.63
CA ALA A 15 28.87 -19.89 -2.90
C ALA A 15 28.49 -18.44 -2.61
N ALA A 16 29.20 -17.51 -3.25
CA ALA A 16 28.84 -16.11 -3.24
C ALA A 16 27.38 -16.02 -3.68
N GLU A 17 26.51 -15.58 -2.78
CA GLU A 17 25.10 -15.38 -3.04
C GLU A 17 25.01 -14.27 -4.08
N GLU A 18 24.85 -14.66 -5.35
CA GLU A 18 24.60 -13.74 -6.44
C GLU A 18 23.40 -12.87 -6.05
N PRO A 19 23.48 -11.54 -6.20
CA PRO A 19 22.35 -10.69 -5.87
C PRO A 19 21.21 -11.04 -6.82
N VAL A 20 20.25 -11.83 -6.34
CA VAL A 20 18.95 -11.99 -6.99
C VAL A 20 18.37 -10.59 -7.15
N THR A 21 18.49 -10.03 -8.35
CA THR A 21 17.78 -8.83 -8.75
C THR A 21 16.31 -9.21 -8.81
N ALA A 22 15.64 -9.18 -7.65
CA ALA A 22 14.22 -9.43 -7.55
C ALA A 22 13.53 -8.50 -8.54
N GLU A 23 12.84 -9.06 -9.53
CA GLU A 23 12.09 -8.26 -10.50
C GLU A 23 11.12 -7.35 -9.73
N PRO A 24 11.09 -6.05 -10.04
CA PRO A 24 10.25 -5.13 -9.30
C PRO A 24 8.78 -5.48 -9.47
N LEU A 25 8.06 -5.60 -8.35
CA LEU A 25 6.60 -5.74 -8.39
C LEU A 25 5.98 -4.38 -8.74
N TRP A 26 5.08 -4.37 -9.72
CA TRP A 26 4.27 -3.18 -9.99
C TRP A 26 3.06 -3.16 -9.07
N LEU A 27 3.01 -2.15 -8.20
CA LEU A 27 1.92 -1.95 -7.25
C LEU A 27 1.29 -0.56 -7.44
N VAL A 28 0.09 -0.37 -6.92
CA VAL A 28 -0.51 0.97 -6.81
C VAL A 28 0.07 1.67 -5.59
N ALA A 29 0.75 2.78 -5.78
CA ALA A 29 1.04 3.73 -4.70
C ALA A 29 -0.09 4.74 -4.59
N ALA A 30 -0.41 5.13 -3.36
CA ALA A 30 -1.40 6.17 -3.06
C ALA A 30 -0.97 6.98 -1.84
N ASN A 31 -1.64 8.10 -1.62
CA ASN A 31 -1.44 8.96 -0.46
C ASN A 31 -2.67 8.93 0.45
N VAL A 32 -2.44 8.86 1.76
CA VAL A 32 -3.51 9.01 2.75
C VAL A 32 -3.99 10.46 2.74
N VAL A 33 -5.30 10.68 2.73
CA VAL A 33 -5.88 12.03 2.78
C VAL A 33 -5.33 12.82 3.96
N ARG A 34 -4.98 14.09 3.73
CA ARG A 34 -4.40 14.94 4.79
C ARG A 34 -5.38 15.11 5.95
N TRP A 35 -6.65 15.31 5.62
CA TRP A 35 -7.77 15.51 6.53
C TRP A 35 -9.00 14.79 5.98
N ARG A 36 -9.72 14.09 6.85
CA ARG A 36 -11.00 13.44 6.55
C ARG A 36 -12.09 13.95 7.47
N ARG A 37 -13.32 13.94 6.97
CA ARG A 37 -14.52 14.06 7.80
C ARG A 37 -14.64 12.84 8.71
N TYR A 38 -15.18 13.03 9.92
CA TYR A 38 -15.29 12.02 10.95
C TYR A 38 -16.45 12.34 11.90
N GLY A 39 -16.86 11.34 12.70
CA GLY A 39 -17.96 11.49 13.66
C GLY A 39 -19.31 11.61 12.98
N ASP A 40 -20.32 11.90 13.78
CA ASP A 40 -21.71 11.99 13.34
C ASP A 40 -21.87 13.12 12.32
N GLY A 41 -22.51 12.80 11.20
CA GLY A 41 -22.68 13.73 10.08
C GLY A 41 -21.37 14.26 9.49
N GLY A 42 -20.22 13.68 9.81
CA GLY A 42 -18.92 14.09 9.28
C GLY A 42 -18.54 15.53 9.68
N GLN A 43 -18.99 15.98 10.85
CA GLN A 43 -18.75 17.35 11.34
C GLN A 43 -17.38 17.53 12.01
N GLU A 44 -16.70 16.44 12.39
CA GLU A 44 -15.32 16.51 12.86
C GLU A 44 -14.34 16.36 11.70
N LEU A 45 -13.17 17.01 11.81
CA LEU A 45 -12.06 16.81 10.90
C LEU A 45 -10.90 16.14 11.62
N ARG A 46 -10.47 14.97 11.12
CA ARG A 46 -9.33 14.24 11.67
C ARG A 46 -8.21 14.06 10.63
N PRO A 47 -6.94 14.21 11.02
CA PRO A 47 -5.83 14.07 10.09
C PRO A 47 -5.49 12.60 9.82
N GLY A 48 -5.30 12.24 8.55
CA GLY A 48 -4.90 10.89 8.14
C GLY A 48 -5.91 9.82 8.52
N THR A 49 -5.43 8.72 9.11
CA THR A 49 -6.23 7.69 9.78
C THR A 49 -5.68 7.39 11.17
N LYS A 50 -6.27 6.43 11.89
CA LYS A 50 -5.71 5.93 13.16
C LYS A 50 -4.28 5.41 12.97
N SER A 51 -4.03 4.72 11.86
CA SER A 51 -2.79 3.99 11.63
C SER A 51 -1.77 4.73 10.77
N TYR A 52 -2.20 5.69 9.94
CA TYR A 52 -1.31 6.48 9.07
C TYR A 52 -1.44 7.98 9.30
N ARG A 53 -0.33 8.70 9.11
CA ARG A 53 -0.34 10.17 9.11
C ARG A 53 -0.96 10.67 7.79
N GLY A 54 -1.69 11.78 7.85
CA GLY A 54 -2.20 12.42 6.63
C GLY A 54 -1.06 12.78 5.67
N GLY A 55 -1.24 12.50 4.40
CA GLY A 55 -0.25 12.67 3.33
C GLY A 55 0.76 11.52 3.20
N SER A 56 0.73 10.52 4.08
CA SER A 56 1.68 9.40 4.00
C SER A 56 1.47 8.57 2.74
N LYS A 57 2.57 8.14 2.12
CA LYS A 57 2.54 7.18 1.01
C LYS A 57 2.28 5.76 1.52
N VAL A 58 1.40 5.05 0.83
CA VAL A 58 1.11 3.63 1.02
C VAL A 58 1.16 2.91 -0.33
N HIS A 59 1.36 1.59 -0.30
CA HIS A 59 1.25 0.71 -1.46
C HIS A 59 0.07 -0.22 -1.26
N VAL A 60 -0.81 -0.35 -2.25
CA VAL A 60 -1.94 -1.28 -2.22
C VAL A 60 -1.41 -2.67 -2.62
N VAL A 61 -1.65 -3.66 -1.76
CA VAL A 61 -1.21 -5.04 -2.01
C VAL A 61 -2.37 -5.98 -2.34
N THR A 62 -3.60 -5.66 -1.90
CA THR A 62 -4.80 -6.34 -2.37
C THR A 62 -6.00 -5.42 -2.27
N THR A 63 -7.04 -5.73 -3.05
CA THR A 63 -8.34 -5.06 -3.01
C THR A 63 -9.43 -6.11 -3.07
N TYR A 64 -10.58 -5.82 -2.48
CA TYR A 64 -11.67 -6.79 -2.38
C TYR A 64 -12.75 -6.50 -3.41
N GLY A 65 -12.60 -7.05 -4.63
CA GLY A 65 -13.53 -6.82 -5.74
C GLY A 65 -14.97 -7.29 -5.47
N GLY A 66 -15.12 -8.38 -4.73
CA GLY A 66 -16.44 -8.85 -4.26
C GLY A 66 -17.15 -7.87 -3.30
N MET A 67 -16.42 -6.90 -2.74
CA MET A 67 -16.91 -5.82 -1.88
C MET A 67 -16.74 -4.46 -2.55
N ALA A 68 -16.89 -4.44 -3.88
CA ALA A 68 -16.77 -3.26 -4.74
C ALA A 68 -15.45 -2.46 -4.60
N HIS A 69 -14.40 -3.02 -3.99
CA HIS A 69 -13.17 -2.29 -3.63
C HIS A 69 -13.41 -1.12 -2.64
N GLU A 70 -14.43 -1.21 -1.79
CA GLU A 70 -14.65 -0.22 -0.71
C GLU A 70 -13.50 -0.20 0.30
N GLU A 71 -12.86 -1.36 0.47
CA GLU A 71 -11.69 -1.57 1.30
C GLU A 71 -10.54 -2.19 0.49
N LEU A 72 -9.33 -1.93 0.96
CA LEU A 72 -8.10 -2.44 0.38
C LEU A 72 -7.04 -2.62 1.46
N THR A 73 -6.13 -3.56 1.24
CA THR A 73 -4.96 -3.75 2.10
C THR A 73 -3.81 -2.88 1.61
N THR A 74 -3.21 -2.15 2.55
CA THR A 74 -2.08 -1.26 2.30
C THR A 74 -0.85 -1.66 3.08
N VAL A 75 0.32 -1.38 2.50
CA VAL A 75 1.61 -1.38 3.18
C VAL A 75 2.17 0.05 3.22
N GLY A 76 2.44 0.55 4.43
CA GLY A 76 2.95 1.91 4.62
C GLY A 76 3.61 2.11 5.97
N ARG A 77 4.16 3.30 6.19
CA ARG A 77 4.82 3.68 7.45
C ARG A 77 3.78 4.06 8.50
N GLY A 78 3.69 3.29 9.58
CA GLY A 78 2.75 3.50 10.67
C GLY A 78 2.95 4.84 11.38
N ARG A 79 1.85 5.45 11.81
CA ARG A 79 1.79 6.80 12.38
C ARG A 79 2.68 6.99 13.60
N HIS A 80 2.67 6.02 14.52
CA HIS A 80 3.30 6.12 15.84
C HIS A 80 4.73 5.60 15.85
N THR A 81 4.99 4.47 15.19
CA THR A 81 6.29 3.80 15.22
C THR A 81 7.19 4.19 14.05
N GLY A 82 6.63 4.68 12.94
CA GLY A 82 7.38 4.85 11.69
C GLY A 82 7.84 3.52 11.06
N ALA A 83 7.47 2.38 11.63
CA ALA A 83 7.73 1.06 11.07
C ALA A 83 6.73 0.75 9.95
N TYR A 84 7.07 -0.15 9.03
CA TYR A 84 6.11 -0.62 8.05
C TYR A 84 5.02 -1.46 8.71
N ILE A 85 3.77 -1.11 8.46
CA ILE A 85 2.58 -1.87 8.86
C ILE A 85 1.82 -2.31 7.61
N THR A 86 1.04 -3.38 7.75
CA THR A 86 0.09 -3.84 6.75
C THR A 86 -1.30 -3.81 7.36
N ILE A 87 -2.23 -3.07 6.76
CA ILE A 87 -3.60 -2.95 7.29
C ILE A 87 -4.62 -2.80 6.17
N ASP A 88 -5.83 -3.24 6.45
CA ASP A 88 -7.00 -2.88 5.66
C ASP A 88 -7.48 -1.49 6.02
N MET A 89 -7.91 -0.75 5.00
CA MET A 89 -8.52 0.55 5.19
C MET A 89 -9.45 0.89 4.03
N ALA A 90 -10.42 1.77 4.32
CA ALA A 90 -11.34 2.21 3.29
C ALA A 90 -10.64 3.01 2.19
N THR A 91 -10.94 2.66 0.94
CA THR A 91 -10.43 3.29 -0.29
C THR A 91 -10.67 4.80 -0.30
N ARG A 92 -11.79 5.25 0.28
CA ARG A 92 -12.14 6.67 0.45
C ARG A 92 -11.10 7.50 1.22
N ASN A 93 -10.24 6.87 2.01
CA ASN A 93 -9.18 7.54 2.78
C ASN A 93 -7.89 7.73 1.98
N LEU A 94 -7.85 7.32 0.72
CA LEU A 94 -6.68 7.43 -0.16
C LEU A 94 -6.97 8.34 -1.36
N HIS A 95 -5.91 8.88 -1.95
CA HIS A 95 -5.93 9.67 -3.16
C HIS A 95 -4.60 9.54 -3.94
N THR A 96 -4.52 10.12 -5.14
CA THR A 96 -3.31 10.11 -6.00
C THR A 96 -2.81 8.69 -6.24
N PHE A 97 -3.70 7.83 -6.71
CA PHE A 97 -3.37 6.46 -7.09
C PHE A 97 -2.52 6.45 -8.35
N ARG A 98 -1.42 5.71 -8.34
CA ARG A 98 -0.51 5.56 -9.48
C ARG A 98 0.20 4.21 -9.47
N ALA A 99 0.37 3.61 -10.65
CA ALA A 99 1.23 2.45 -10.80
C ALA A 99 2.69 2.84 -10.56
N VAL A 100 3.42 2.04 -9.78
CA VAL A 100 4.85 2.21 -9.54
C VAL A 100 5.56 0.87 -9.46
N ALA A 101 6.77 0.81 -10.02
CA ALA A 101 7.72 -0.27 -9.74
C ALA A 101 8.24 -0.14 -8.30
N VAL A 102 8.03 -1.17 -7.48
CA VAL A 102 8.42 -1.17 -6.06
C VAL A 102 9.67 -2.00 -5.85
N TYR A 103 10.68 -1.37 -5.25
CA TYR A 103 11.97 -2.00 -4.94
C TYR A 103 12.21 -2.14 -3.43
N SER A 104 11.35 -1.57 -2.58
CA SER A 104 11.56 -1.58 -1.14
C SER A 104 11.42 -3.00 -0.58
N PRO A 105 12.49 -3.60 0.01
CA PRO A 105 12.41 -4.97 0.51
C PRO A 105 11.34 -5.16 1.59
N ALA A 106 11.09 -4.11 2.39
CA ALA A 106 10.06 -4.15 3.42
C ALA A 106 8.63 -4.21 2.86
N VAL A 107 8.41 -3.61 1.68
CA VAL A 107 7.12 -3.66 0.97
C VAL A 107 6.99 -4.99 0.22
N LEU A 108 8.03 -5.40 -0.51
CA LEU A 108 8.05 -6.67 -1.26
C LEU A 108 7.77 -7.87 -0.35
N ARG A 109 8.43 -7.97 0.80
CA ARG A 109 8.17 -9.05 1.78
C ARG A 109 6.72 -9.07 2.27
N ARG A 110 6.11 -7.90 2.45
CA ARG A 110 4.72 -7.80 2.90
C ARG A 110 3.74 -8.10 1.78
N ALA A 111 4.05 -7.73 0.54
CA ALA A 111 3.24 -8.05 -0.63
C ALA A 111 3.23 -9.57 -0.89
N ALA A 112 4.39 -10.23 -0.80
CA ALA A 112 4.51 -11.68 -0.94
C ALA A 112 3.63 -12.46 0.06
N ALA A 113 3.45 -11.95 1.29
CA ALA A 113 2.57 -12.56 2.29
C ALA A 113 1.08 -12.58 1.88
N PHE A 114 0.70 -11.80 0.86
CA PHE A 114 -0.64 -11.76 0.26
C PHE A 114 -0.69 -12.46 -1.10
N GLY A 115 0.33 -13.25 -1.45
CA GLY A 115 0.43 -13.93 -2.74
C GLY A 115 0.66 -12.98 -3.92
N VAL A 116 1.15 -11.77 -3.65
CA VAL A 116 1.53 -10.82 -4.71
C VAL A 116 2.94 -11.14 -5.18
N ASP A 117 3.05 -11.50 -6.45
CA ASP A 117 4.30 -11.82 -7.13
C ASP A 117 4.30 -11.25 -8.56
N GLY A 118 5.41 -11.47 -9.28
CA GLY A 118 5.59 -10.93 -10.63
C GLY A 118 4.70 -11.58 -11.70
N THR A 119 3.95 -12.65 -11.38
CA THR A 119 3.15 -13.38 -12.38
C THR A 119 1.95 -12.58 -12.86
N TRP A 120 1.37 -11.75 -12.00
CA TRP A 120 0.20 -10.91 -12.31
C TRP A 120 0.36 -9.46 -11.85
N ALA A 121 1.30 -9.14 -10.95
CA ALA A 121 1.58 -7.77 -10.54
C ALA A 121 2.40 -7.03 -11.61
N THR A 122 1.83 -6.95 -12.82
CA THR A 122 2.40 -6.27 -13.98
C THR A 122 2.10 -4.78 -13.92
N ARG A 123 2.82 -4.01 -14.75
CA ARG A 123 2.59 -2.57 -14.90
C ARG A 123 1.15 -2.28 -15.33
N GLU A 124 0.66 -2.98 -16.34
CA GLU A 124 -0.68 -2.80 -16.91
C GLU A 124 -1.76 -3.03 -15.85
N TYR A 125 -1.68 -4.14 -15.11
CA TYR A 125 -2.61 -4.43 -14.02
C TYR A 125 -2.60 -3.32 -12.95
N ALA A 126 -1.42 -2.83 -12.56
CA ALA A 126 -1.30 -1.74 -11.60
C ALA A 126 -1.87 -0.41 -12.14
N GLU A 127 -1.73 -0.14 -13.45
CA GLU A 127 -2.29 1.05 -14.10
C GLU A 127 -3.82 1.00 -14.14
N GLU A 128 -4.40 -0.14 -14.54
CA GLU A 128 -5.85 -0.36 -14.53
C GLU A 128 -6.44 -0.23 -13.12
N LEU A 129 -5.80 -0.87 -12.14
CA LEU A 129 -6.23 -0.81 -10.75
C LEU A 129 -6.11 0.61 -10.19
N ALA A 130 -5.03 1.34 -10.51
CA ALA A 130 -4.88 2.74 -10.11
C ALA A 130 -6.00 3.61 -10.69
N ALA A 131 -6.33 3.43 -11.98
CA ALA A 131 -7.40 4.17 -12.65
C ALA A 131 -8.79 3.84 -12.05
N LEU A 132 -9.04 2.57 -11.71
CA LEU A 132 -10.26 2.15 -11.02
C LEU A 132 -10.38 2.82 -9.65
N LEU A 133 -9.36 2.71 -8.80
CA LEU A 133 -9.37 3.26 -7.45
C LEU A 133 -9.45 4.80 -7.45
N ALA A 134 -8.82 5.45 -8.44
CA ALA A 134 -8.92 6.90 -8.61
C ALA A 134 -10.34 7.38 -8.90
N ARG A 135 -11.17 6.58 -9.57
CA ARG A 135 -12.60 6.87 -9.78
C ARG A 135 -13.43 6.55 -8.53
N LEU A 136 -13.12 5.45 -7.85
CA LEU A 136 -13.92 4.98 -6.70
C LEU A 136 -13.71 5.80 -5.43
N ALA A 137 -12.47 6.18 -5.10
CA ALA A 137 -12.17 6.90 -3.87
C ALA A 137 -12.98 8.20 -3.67
N PRO A 138 -13.09 9.11 -4.67
CA PRO A 138 -13.94 10.30 -4.53
C PRO A 138 -15.43 9.96 -4.41
N ARG A 139 -15.92 9.01 -5.21
CA ARG A 139 -17.29 8.52 -5.12
C ARG A 139 -17.62 8.01 -3.72
N TYR A 140 -16.75 7.20 -3.12
CA TYR A 140 -16.97 6.69 -1.77
C TYR A 140 -16.85 7.77 -0.69
N ARG A 141 -16.08 8.84 -0.91
CA ARG A 141 -16.08 9.99 0.02
C ARG A 141 -17.39 10.74 -0.05
N GLU A 142 -17.92 10.96 -1.25
CA GLU A 142 -19.22 11.60 -1.47
C GLU A 142 -20.37 10.77 -0.89
N GLU A 143 -20.45 9.49 -1.24
CA GLU A 143 -21.51 8.57 -0.79
C GLU A 143 -21.52 8.41 0.73
N HIS A 144 -20.35 8.31 1.35
CA HIS A 144 -20.24 8.14 2.80
C HIS A 144 -20.77 9.34 3.59
N TRP A 145 -20.74 10.54 3.01
CA TRP A 145 -21.24 11.77 3.63
C TRP A 145 -22.40 12.40 2.85
N ARG A 146 -23.12 11.60 2.07
CA ARG A 146 -24.21 12.06 1.22
C ARG A 146 -25.26 12.80 2.06
N GLY A 147 -25.58 14.03 1.64
CA GLY A 147 -26.57 14.88 2.32
C GLY A 147 -26.07 15.55 3.62
N ALA A 148 -24.89 15.21 4.13
CA ALA A 148 -24.35 15.83 5.32
C ALA A 148 -23.51 17.07 4.95
N PRO A 149 -23.85 18.28 5.47
CA PRO A 149 -23.12 19.50 5.14
C PRO A 149 -21.67 19.42 5.62
N HIS A 150 -20.78 20.13 4.94
CA HIS A 150 -19.39 20.22 5.39
C HIS A 150 -19.30 21.06 6.67
N PRO A 151 -18.40 20.73 7.62
CA PRO A 151 -18.11 21.61 8.75
C PRO A 151 -17.53 22.94 8.26
N VAL A 152 -17.76 24.03 8.99
CA VAL A 152 -17.32 25.38 8.61
C VAL A 152 -16.31 25.91 9.65
N PRO A 153 -15.06 26.25 9.28
CA PRO A 153 -14.46 26.10 7.95
C PRO A 153 -14.11 24.64 7.62
N CYS A 154 -14.31 24.21 6.37
CA CYS A 154 -13.97 22.84 5.98
C CYS A 154 -12.52 22.72 5.54
N ARG A 155 -11.86 21.63 5.98
CA ARG A 155 -10.52 21.24 5.52
C ARG A 155 -10.47 19.79 5.05
N CYS A 156 -11.59 19.18 4.71
CA CYS A 156 -11.56 17.82 4.17
C CYS A 156 -10.79 17.79 2.84
N HIS A 157 -10.41 16.59 2.41
CA HIS A 157 -9.66 16.42 1.16
C HIS A 157 -10.33 17.11 -0.04
N ASP A 158 -11.65 16.96 -0.20
CA ASP A 158 -12.39 17.58 -1.32
C ASP A 158 -12.33 19.11 -1.32
N CYS A 159 -12.35 19.75 -0.15
CA CYS A 159 -12.24 21.21 -0.07
C CYS A 159 -10.80 21.71 -0.22
N LEU A 160 -9.79 20.90 0.11
CA LEU A 160 -8.37 21.27 -0.01
C LEU A 160 -7.76 20.91 -1.37
N SER A 161 -8.41 20.02 -2.10
CA SER A 161 -7.99 19.55 -3.42
C SER A 161 -9.22 19.50 -4.32
N PRO A 162 -9.86 20.66 -4.57
CA PRO A 162 -10.95 20.70 -5.52
C PRO A 162 -10.43 20.23 -6.88
N ALA A 163 -11.21 19.34 -7.51
CA ALA A 163 -10.91 18.79 -8.82
C ALA A 163 -10.77 19.90 -9.88
#